data_AF-A0A7S3FNT2-F1
#
_entry.id   AF-A0A7S3FNT2-F1
#
_cell.length_a   1.000
_cell.length_b   1.000
_cell.length_c   1.000
_cell.angle_alpha   90.00
_cell.angle_beta   90.00
_cell.angle_gamma   90.00
#
_symmetry.space_group_name_H-M   'P 1'
#
loop_
_entity.id
_entity.type
_entity.pdbx_description
1 polymer ?
#
loop_
_entity_poly.entity_id
_entity_poly.type
_entity_poly.pdbx_seq_one_letter_code
_entity_poly.pdbx_strand_id
1 'polypeptide(L)'
;RPPPFELVALEAALSSAVQHYFNKFNRMRPVIRMLLSNLESKRDVFDSMQLLLRQRKELQALELQVREARNALADVLKNNEDMAAMQLSMRAELERQGKALDEDDHEMVEQLLEEYYRRLEDVLNELTALQSTIQLHEDFARATVDLNRNQLIRIDIYMTVLTLGAATASVVVGAGGMNVPLPAGIEQDPYAFVGMLALAFSAGLAGAGMPLLWMRNLRLK
;
A
#
# COMPACT_ATOMS: atom_id res chain seq x y z
N ARG A 1 -46.91 15.58 18.23
CA ARG A 1 -47.02 14.47 19.22
C ARG A 1 -45.61 13.93 19.46
N PRO A 2 -45.26 13.44 20.66
CA PRO A 2 -44.00 12.73 20.84
C PRO A 2 -43.94 11.53 19.86
N PRO A 3 -42.74 11.17 19.37
CA PRO A 3 -42.59 10.01 18.49
C PRO A 3 -43.04 8.73 19.20
N PRO A 4 -43.58 7.74 18.46
CA PRO A 4 -43.94 6.43 19.01
C PRO A 4 -42.74 5.74 19.66
N PHE A 5 -43.00 4.94 20.70
CA PHE A 5 -41.94 4.28 21.48
C PHE A 5 -41.05 3.39 20.61
N GLU A 6 -41.64 2.68 19.65
CA GLU A 6 -40.94 1.82 18.70
C GLU A 6 -39.90 2.57 17.87
N LEU A 7 -40.19 3.79 17.43
CA LEU A 7 -39.26 4.61 16.64
C LEU A 7 -38.14 5.17 17.51
N VAL A 8 -38.44 5.54 18.76
CA VAL A 8 -37.42 5.97 19.72
C VAL A 8 -36.46 4.83 20.07
N ALA A 9 -36.99 3.62 20.26
CA ALA A 9 -36.17 2.44 20.51
C ALA A 9 -35.28 2.10 19.29
N LEU A 10 -35.84 2.17 18.08
CA LEU A 10 -35.12 1.95 16.83
C LEU A 10 -34.02 3.00 16.62
N GLU A 11 -34.34 4.28 16.81
CA GLU A 11 -33.38 5.39 16.74
C GLU A 11 -32.22 5.18 17.71
N ALA A 12 -32.51 4.83 18.97
CA ALA A 12 -31.48 4.57 19.97
C ALA A 12 -30.58 3.38 19.57
N ALA A 13 -31.15 2.31 19.00
CA ALA A 13 -30.40 1.16 18.53
C ALA A 13 -29.50 1.51 17.32
N LEU A 14 -30.05 2.20 16.31
CA LEU A 14 -29.31 2.64 15.13
C LEU A 14 -28.21 3.65 15.48
N SER A 15 -28.51 4.61 16.36
CA SER A 15 -27.54 5.56 16.90
C SER A 15 -26.39 4.87 17.61
N SER A 16 -26.70 3.89 18.45
CA SER A 16 -25.68 3.07 19.13
C SER A 16 -24.81 2.30 18.13
N ALA A 17 -25.41 1.72 17.08
CA ALA A 17 -24.68 1.00 16.05
C ALA A 17 -23.74 1.92 15.23
N VAL A 18 -24.23 3.07 14.77
CA VAL A 18 -23.40 4.06 14.05
C VAL A 18 -22.27 4.56 14.94
N GLN A 19 -22.56 4.88 16.21
CA GLN A 19 -21.57 5.33 17.16
C GLN A 19 -20.50 4.25 17.43
N HIS A 20 -20.90 2.97 17.47
CA HIS A 20 -19.97 1.85 17.58
C HIS A 20 -18.96 1.84 16.42
N TYR A 21 -19.44 1.93 15.17
CA TYR A 21 -18.57 1.96 13.99
C TYR A 21 -17.66 3.19 13.96
N PHE A 22 -18.21 4.36 14.26
CA PHE A 22 -17.46 5.62 14.29
C PHE A 22 -16.37 5.61 15.37
N ASN A 23 -16.69 5.10 16.57
CA ASN A 23 -15.70 4.97 17.65
C ASN A 23 -14.58 4.00 17.28
N LYS A 24 -14.90 2.88 16.63
CA LYS A 24 -13.90 1.91 16.19
C LYS A 24 -12.99 2.52 15.12
N PHE A 25 -13.55 3.22 14.14
CA PHE A 25 -12.78 3.96 13.14
C PHE A 25 -11.85 5.02 13.76
N ASN A 26 -12.37 5.83 14.68
CA ASN A 26 -11.60 6.89 15.32
C ASN A 26 -10.48 6.39 16.24
N ARG A 27 -10.56 5.15 16.74
CA ARG A 27 -9.45 4.50 17.47
C ARG A 27 -8.31 4.09 16.53
N MET A 28 -8.64 3.64 15.31
CA MET A 28 -7.65 3.17 14.34
C MET A 28 -6.96 4.32 13.60
N ARG A 29 -7.72 5.37 13.27
CA ARG A 29 -7.25 6.55 12.51
C ARG A 29 -5.94 7.18 13.03
N PRO A 30 -5.73 7.46 14.34
CA PRO A 30 -4.49 8.04 14.82
C PRO A 30 -3.29 7.10 14.67
N VAL A 31 -3.49 5.79 14.90
CA VAL A 31 -2.44 4.78 14.75
C VAL A 31 -1.99 4.69 13.29
N ILE A 32 -2.96 4.64 12.36
CA ILE A 32 -2.68 4.63 10.93
C ILE A 32 -1.91 5.89 10.52
N ARG A 33 -2.38 7.09 10.92
CA ARG A 33 -1.70 8.35 10.60
C ARG A 33 -0.25 8.41 11.12
N MET A 34 -0.01 7.93 12.33
CA MET A 34 1.33 7.83 12.88
C MET A 34 2.23 6.91 12.03
N LEU A 35 1.73 5.73 11.66
CA LEU A 35 2.50 4.79 10.82
C LEU A 35 2.78 5.36 9.42
N LEU A 36 1.82 6.06 8.82
CA LEU A 36 2.03 6.73 7.53
C LEU A 36 3.10 7.83 7.64
N SER A 37 3.10 8.61 8.72
CA SER A 37 4.13 9.62 8.98
C SER A 37 5.54 9.01 9.16
N ASN A 38 5.63 7.82 9.75
CA ASN A 38 6.90 7.07 9.81
C ASN A 38 7.40 6.68 8.41
N LEU A 39 6.50 6.23 7.53
CA LEU A 39 6.86 5.93 6.14
C LEU A 39 7.34 7.16 5.37
N GLU A 40 6.67 8.31 5.54
CA GLU A 40 7.07 9.58 4.92
C GLU A 40 8.44 10.04 5.40
N SER A 41 8.71 9.92 6.70
CA SER A 41 10.01 10.26 7.30
C SER A 41 11.10 9.20 7.06
N LYS A 42 10.80 8.14 6.29
CA LYS A 42 11.69 6.99 6.02
C LYS A 42 12.23 6.31 7.30
N ARG A 43 11.49 6.44 8.39
CA ARG A 43 11.83 5.85 9.69
C ARG A 43 11.11 4.51 9.84
N ASP A 44 11.84 3.48 10.27
CA ASP A 44 11.29 2.17 10.62
C ASP A 44 10.31 1.64 9.54
N VAL A 45 10.70 1.80 8.26
CA VAL A 45 9.82 1.58 7.08
C VAL A 45 9.25 0.17 7.07
N PHE A 46 10.11 -0.83 7.35
CA PHE A 46 9.71 -2.23 7.35
C PHE A 46 8.68 -2.53 8.44
N ASP A 47 8.95 -2.12 9.68
CA ASP A 47 8.04 -2.35 10.81
C ASP A 47 6.73 -1.60 10.64
N SER A 48 6.80 -0.35 10.19
CA SER A 48 5.62 0.49 9.93
C SER A 48 4.74 -0.12 8.83
N MET A 49 5.34 -0.66 7.76
CA MET A 49 4.63 -1.34 6.69
C MET A 49 3.97 -2.64 7.16
N GLN A 50 4.65 -3.45 7.98
CA GLN A 50 4.04 -4.66 8.58
C GLN A 50 2.85 -4.32 9.47
N LEU A 51 2.97 -3.29 10.31
CA LEU A 51 1.88 -2.84 11.18
C LEU A 51 0.71 -2.26 10.36
N LEU A 52 0.99 -1.55 9.27
CA LEU A 52 -0.04 -1.04 8.35
C LEU A 52 -0.83 -2.17 7.69
N LEU A 53 -0.20 -3.28 7.31
CA LEU A 53 -0.91 -4.45 6.76
C LEU A 53 -1.94 -5.00 7.75
N ARG A 54 -1.58 -5.06 9.04
CA ARG A 54 -2.52 -5.46 10.10
C ARG A 54 -3.66 -4.46 10.23
N GLN A 55 -3.36 -3.17 10.31
CA GLN A 55 -4.37 -2.11 10.40
C GLN A 55 -5.32 -2.12 9.19
N ARG A 56 -4.79 -2.33 7.98
CA ARG A 56 -5.58 -2.45 6.75
C ARG A 56 -6.58 -3.61 6.82
N LYS A 57 -6.16 -4.77 7.34
CA LYS A 57 -7.05 -5.93 7.50
C LYS A 57 -8.18 -5.63 8.49
N GLU A 58 -7.87 -4.98 9.60
CA GLU A 58 -8.89 -4.55 10.57
C GLU A 58 -9.84 -3.50 9.97
N LEU A 59 -9.33 -2.61 9.11
CA LEU A 59 -10.11 -1.55 8.45
C LEU A 59 -11.06 -2.14 7.39
N GLN A 60 -10.61 -3.14 6.64
CA GLN A 60 -11.44 -3.91 5.70
C GLN A 60 -12.55 -4.68 6.40
N ALA A 61 -12.26 -5.28 7.57
CA ALA A 61 -13.28 -5.95 8.35
C ALA A 61 -14.35 -4.96 8.87
N LEU A 62 -13.95 -3.77 9.31
CA LEU A 62 -14.88 -2.72 9.71
C LEU A 62 -15.72 -2.24 8.53
N GLU A 63 -15.11 -1.99 7.38
CA GLU A 63 -15.83 -1.59 6.17
C GLU A 63 -16.90 -2.62 5.77
N LEU A 64 -16.57 -3.91 5.79
CA LEU A 64 -17.54 -4.97 5.51
C LEU A 64 -18.73 -4.90 6.48
N GLN A 65 -18.48 -4.76 7.78
CA GLN A 65 -19.54 -4.67 8.79
C GLN A 65 -20.46 -3.47 8.57
N VAL A 66 -19.90 -2.29 8.29
CA VAL A 66 -20.68 -1.07 8.01
C VAL A 66 -21.48 -1.23 6.72
N ARG A 67 -20.89 -1.87 5.70
CA ARG A 67 -21.54 -2.12 4.41
C ARG A 67 -22.72 -3.07 4.55
N GLU A 68 -22.57 -4.13 5.33
CA GLU A 68 -23.64 -5.08 5.64
C GLU A 68 -24.79 -4.39 6.39
N ALA A 69 -24.48 -3.59 7.43
CA ALA A 69 -25.49 -2.81 8.16
C ALA A 69 -26.24 -1.83 7.26
N ARG A 70 -25.52 -1.11 6.39
CA ARG A 70 -26.11 -0.20 5.41
C ARG A 70 -26.99 -0.96 4.40
N ASN A 71 -26.54 -2.11 3.90
CA ASN A 71 -27.31 -2.90 2.94
C ASN A 71 -28.60 -3.44 3.58
N ALA A 72 -28.56 -3.87 4.84
CA ALA A 72 -29.76 -4.28 5.57
C ALA A 72 -30.77 -3.14 5.69
N LEU A 73 -30.33 -1.91 5.99
CA LEU A 73 -31.18 -0.72 5.96
C LEU A 73 -31.72 -0.43 4.56
N ALA A 74 -30.89 -0.58 3.53
CA ALA A 74 -31.29 -0.38 2.13
C ALA A 74 -32.39 -1.35 1.69
N ASP A 75 -32.35 -2.58 2.19
CA ASP A 75 -33.33 -3.60 1.83
C ASP A 75 -34.68 -3.33 2.50
N VAL A 76 -34.68 -2.85 3.75
CA VAL A 76 -35.90 -2.37 4.42
C VAL A 76 -36.49 -1.15 3.71
N LEU A 77 -35.66 -0.16 3.36
CA LEU A 77 -36.08 1.07 2.67
C LEU A 77 -36.75 0.80 1.31
N LYS A 78 -36.52 -0.35 0.68
CA LYS A 78 -37.16 -0.72 -0.59
C LYS A 78 -38.55 -1.31 -0.44
N ASN A 79 -38.94 -1.73 0.77
CA ASN A 79 -40.18 -2.46 1.01
C ASN A 79 -41.15 -1.65 1.87
N ASN A 80 -42.16 -1.06 1.22
CA ASN A 80 -43.20 -0.28 1.89
C ASN A 80 -43.93 -1.11 2.97
N GLU A 81 -44.21 -2.39 2.70
CA GLU A 81 -44.87 -3.29 3.66
C GLU A 81 -44.04 -3.45 4.93
N ASP A 82 -42.72 -3.65 4.80
CA ASP A 82 -41.82 -3.79 5.95
C ASP A 82 -41.76 -2.49 6.77
N MET A 83 -41.69 -1.33 6.11
CA MET A 83 -41.65 -0.03 6.79
C MET A 83 -42.96 0.28 7.51
N ALA A 84 -44.10 0.04 6.85
CA ALA A 84 -45.41 0.21 7.46
C ALA A 84 -45.57 -0.74 8.66
N ALA A 85 -45.13 -2.00 8.53
CA ALA A 85 -45.18 -2.99 9.61
C ALA A 85 -44.38 -2.60 10.87
N MET A 86 -43.42 -1.67 10.76
CA MET A 86 -42.68 -1.15 11.93
C MET A 86 -43.51 -0.24 12.84
N GLN A 87 -44.62 0.31 12.35
CA GLN A 87 -45.48 1.22 13.12
C GLN A 87 -46.42 0.45 14.07
N LEU A 88 -45.85 -0.18 15.09
CA LEU A 88 -46.54 -1.09 16.00
C LEU A 88 -47.70 -0.42 16.76
N SER A 89 -47.54 0.83 17.20
CA SER A 89 -48.58 1.56 17.92
C SER A 89 -49.78 1.87 17.02
N MET A 90 -49.51 2.32 15.79
CA MET A 90 -50.55 2.64 14.80
C MET A 90 -51.29 1.37 14.35
N ARG A 91 -50.56 0.29 14.08
CA ARG A 91 -51.13 -1.01 13.74
C ARG A 91 -52.07 -1.51 14.83
N ALA A 92 -51.66 -1.45 16.10
CA ALA A 92 -52.49 -1.85 17.22
C ALA A 92 -53.78 -1.00 17.36
N GLU A 93 -53.71 0.30 17.02
CA GLU A 93 -54.90 1.17 17.01
C GLU A 93 -55.86 0.86 15.87
N LEU A 94 -55.35 0.57 14.67
CA LEU A 94 -56.16 0.21 13.51
C LEU A 94 -56.82 -1.16 13.66
N GLU A 95 -56.10 -2.15 14.21
CA GLU A 95 -56.65 -3.48 14.50
C GLU A 95 -57.85 -3.39 15.46
N ARG A 96 -57.78 -2.52 16.49
CA ARG A 96 -58.93 -2.25 17.40
C ARG A 96 -60.12 -1.60 16.69
N GLN A 97 -59.88 -0.88 15.60
CA GLN A 97 -60.90 -0.24 14.77
C GLN A 97 -61.41 -1.13 13.63
N GLY A 98 -60.85 -2.35 13.47
CA GLY A 98 -61.15 -3.24 12.35
C GLY A 98 -60.70 -2.68 11.00
N LYS A 99 -59.70 -1.80 10.98
CA LYS A 99 -59.12 -1.20 9.76
C LYS A 99 -57.78 -1.85 9.44
N ALA A 100 -57.47 -1.94 8.14
CA ALA A 100 -56.15 -2.30 7.68
C ALA A 100 -55.18 -1.12 7.79
N LEU A 101 -53.89 -1.41 7.96
CA LEU A 101 -52.80 -0.43 7.84
C LEU A 101 -52.66 -0.02 6.38
N ASP A 102 -52.48 1.27 6.13
CA ASP A 102 -52.11 1.77 4.82
C ASP A 102 -50.61 1.58 4.62
N GLU A 103 -50.20 0.86 3.57
CA GLU A 103 -48.79 0.56 3.30
C GLU A 103 -47.99 1.80 2.88
N ASP A 104 -48.67 2.84 2.42
CA ASP A 104 -48.05 4.09 1.97
C ASP A 104 -47.88 5.12 3.11
N ASP A 105 -48.43 4.87 4.32
CA ASP A 105 -48.36 5.81 5.47
C ASP A 105 -47.15 5.54 6.38
N HIS A 106 -45.94 5.50 5.80
CA HIS A 106 -44.69 5.12 6.49
C HIS A 106 -43.62 6.24 6.53
N GLU A 107 -43.99 7.48 6.20
CA GLU A 107 -43.06 8.62 6.03
C GLU A 107 -42.11 8.83 7.22
N MET A 108 -42.60 8.69 8.46
CA MET A 108 -41.77 8.84 9.66
C MET A 108 -40.70 7.75 9.79
N VAL A 109 -41.01 6.53 9.36
CA VAL A 109 -40.06 5.40 9.38
C VAL A 109 -39.03 5.61 8.28
N GLU A 110 -39.48 5.94 7.08
CA GLU A 110 -38.62 6.22 5.92
C GLU A 110 -37.59 7.31 6.24
N GLN A 111 -38.03 8.47 6.75
CA GLN A 111 -37.14 9.58 7.12
C GLN A 111 -36.07 9.17 8.14
N LEU A 112 -36.45 8.39 9.16
CA LEU A 112 -35.53 7.89 10.18
C LEU A 112 -34.49 6.93 9.56
N LEU A 113 -34.95 5.95 8.78
CA LEU A 113 -34.07 4.96 8.16
C LEU A 113 -33.14 5.59 7.13
N GLU A 114 -33.62 6.55 6.34
CA GLU A 114 -32.80 7.31 5.38
C GLU A 114 -31.69 8.09 6.09
N GLU A 115 -31.99 8.73 7.22
CA GLU A 115 -30.98 9.46 7.99
C GLU A 115 -29.84 8.54 8.42
N TYR A 116 -30.16 7.38 8.98
CA TYR A 116 -29.14 6.41 9.41
C TYR A 116 -28.45 5.72 8.24
N TYR A 117 -29.14 5.50 7.13
CA TYR A 117 -28.53 5.03 5.88
C TYR A 117 -27.44 6.01 5.42
N ARG A 118 -27.74 7.31 5.35
CA ARG A 118 -26.76 8.35 4.97
C ARG A 118 -25.59 8.41 5.95
N ARG A 119 -25.85 8.35 7.26
CA ARG A 119 -24.78 8.32 8.28
C ARG A 119 -23.84 7.11 8.12
N LEU A 120 -24.35 5.93 7.78
CA LEU A 120 -23.51 4.76 7.51
C LEU A 120 -22.73 4.92 6.20
N GLU A 121 -23.33 5.55 5.18
CA GLU A 121 -22.65 5.87 3.91
C GLU A 121 -21.49 6.84 4.12
N ASP A 122 -21.66 7.87 4.96
CA ASP A 122 -20.57 8.78 5.33
C ASP A 122 -19.41 8.04 6.01
N VAL A 123 -19.72 7.13 6.94
CA VAL A 123 -18.70 6.28 7.59
C VAL A 123 -17.96 5.40 6.57
N LEU A 124 -18.68 4.81 5.60
CA LEU A 124 -18.05 4.03 4.52
C LEU A 124 -17.13 4.89 3.66
N ASN A 125 -17.57 6.09 3.29
CA ASN A 125 -16.78 7.01 2.48
C ASN A 125 -15.47 7.39 3.20
N GLU A 126 -15.52 7.69 4.50
CA GLU A 126 -14.32 7.97 5.31
C GLU A 126 -13.40 6.74 5.41
N LEU A 127 -13.97 5.54 5.57
CA LEU A 127 -13.20 4.28 5.60
C LEU A 127 -12.46 4.03 4.29
N THR A 128 -13.16 4.15 3.16
CA THR A 128 -12.59 3.96 1.82
C THR A 128 -11.52 5.01 1.51
N ALA A 129 -11.72 6.27 1.91
CA ALA A 129 -10.72 7.32 1.74
C ALA A 129 -9.43 7.02 2.53
N LEU A 130 -9.56 6.53 3.77
CA LEU A 130 -8.39 6.14 4.58
C LEU A 130 -7.67 4.92 4.00
N GLN A 131 -8.41 3.91 3.51
CA GLN A 131 -7.81 2.76 2.82
C GLN A 131 -7.04 3.17 1.57
N SER A 132 -7.61 4.04 0.74
CA SER A 132 -6.95 4.57 -0.45
C SER A 132 -5.66 5.31 -0.10
N THR A 133 -5.67 6.11 0.98
CA THR A 133 -4.48 6.78 1.49
C THR A 133 -3.41 5.77 1.91
N ILE A 134 -3.76 4.72 2.65
CA ILE A 134 -2.81 3.65 3.03
C ILE A 134 -2.20 3.01 1.79
N GLN A 135 -3.02 2.65 0.80
CA GLN A 135 -2.56 2.01 -0.44
C GLN A 135 -1.54 2.89 -1.17
N LEU A 136 -1.83 4.19 -1.30
CA LEU A 136 -0.92 5.16 -1.93
C LEU A 136 0.45 5.20 -1.23
N HIS A 137 0.48 5.22 0.10
CA HIS A 137 1.73 5.22 0.85
C HIS A 137 2.48 3.87 0.78
N GLU A 138 1.75 2.74 0.77
CA GLU A 138 2.36 1.42 0.56
C GLU A 138 3.05 1.35 -0.81
N ASP A 139 2.39 1.83 -1.87
CA ASP A 139 2.93 1.83 -3.22
C ASP A 139 4.13 2.77 -3.35
N PHE A 140 4.08 3.95 -2.72
CA PHE A 140 5.22 4.86 -2.63
C PHE A 140 6.42 4.25 -1.89
N ALA A 141 6.18 3.57 -0.76
CA ALA A 141 7.22 2.90 0.01
C ALA A 141 7.88 1.78 -0.80
N ARG A 142 7.08 0.95 -1.49
CA ARG A 142 7.58 -0.11 -2.39
C ARG A 142 8.44 0.46 -3.51
N ALA A 143 7.95 1.51 -4.20
CA ALA A 143 8.71 2.18 -5.25
C ALA A 143 10.06 2.71 -4.73
N THR A 144 10.09 3.25 -3.51
CA THR A 144 11.34 3.73 -2.88
C THR A 144 12.33 2.59 -2.63
N VAL A 145 11.85 1.44 -2.13
CA VAL A 145 12.70 0.25 -1.93
C VAL A 145 13.25 -0.26 -3.25
N ASP A 146 12.44 -0.29 -4.30
CA ASP A 146 12.86 -0.74 -5.62
C ASP A 146 13.91 0.20 -6.24
N LEU A 147 13.76 1.52 -6.05
CA LEU A 147 14.78 2.50 -6.46
C LEU A 147 16.12 2.26 -5.74
N ASN A 148 16.09 2.05 -4.42
CA ASN A 148 17.30 1.76 -3.65
C ASN A 148 17.97 0.45 -4.11
N ARG A 149 17.17 -0.59 -4.37
CA ARG A 149 17.68 -1.86 -4.90
C ARG A 149 18.32 -1.66 -6.28
N ASN A 150 17.67 -0.90 -7.16
CA ASN A 150 18.21 -0.57 -8.48
C ASN A 150 19.51 0.24 -8.41
N GLN A 151 19.63 1.13 -7.42
CA GLN A 151 20.88 1.86 -7.17
C GLN A 151 22.00 0.92 -6.70
N LEU A 152 21.70 -0.01 -5.79
CA LEU A 152 22.68 -1.00 -5.32
C LEU A 152 23.15 -1.93 -6.44
N ILE A 153 22.24 -2.46 -7.26
CA ILE A 153 22.58 -3.28 -8.42
C ILE A 153 23.48 -2.50 -9.38
N ARG A 154 23.21 -1.22 -9.60
CA ARG A 154 24.04 -0.37 -10.45
C ARG A 154 25.46 -0.24 -9.90
N ILE A 155 25.61 -0.03 -8.59
CA ILE A 155 26.92 0.07 -7.93
C ILE A 155 27.67 -1.27 -8.04
N ASP A 156 26.98 -2.38 -7.79
CA ASP A 156 27.54 -3.74 -7.87
C ASP A 156 28.08 -4.06 -9.27
N ILE A 157 27.34 -3.69 -10.33
CA ILE A 157 27.79 -3.82 -11.71
C ILE A 157 29.08 -3.00 -11.94
N TYR A 158 29.14 -1.75 -11.46
CA TYR A 158 30.35 -0.94 -11.61
C TYR A 158 31.56 -1.55 -10.87
N MET A 159 31.37 -2.07 -9.66
CA MET A 159 32.43 -2.75 -8.90
C MET A 159 32.89 -4.05 -9.56
N THR A 160 31.95 -4.83 -10.11
CA THR A 160 32.25 -6.07 -10.84
C THR A 160 33.07 -5.79 -12.10
N VAL A 161 32.70 -4.75 -12.86
CA VAL A 161 33.46 -4.33 -14.05
C VAL A 161 34.86 -3.83 -13.69
N LEU A 162 35.00 -3.09 -12.58
CA LEU A 162 36.30 -2.66 -12.08
C LEU A 162 37.17 -3.87 -11.66
N THR A 163 36.58 -4.84 -10.96
CA THR A 163 37.26 -6.08 -10.56
C THR A 163 37.68 -6.91 -11.77
N LEU A 164 36.85 -6.98 -12.81
CA LEU A 164 37.18 -7.64 -14.07
C LEU A 164 38.39 -6.98 -14.74
N GLY A 165 38.42 -5.64 -14.84
CA GLY A 165 39.57 -4.91 -15.38
C GLY A 165 40.84 -5.10 -14.55
N ALA A 166 40.73 -5.11 -13.23
CA ALA A 166 41.86 -5.42 -12.36
C ALA A 166 42.35 -6.87 -12.55
N ALA A 167 41.44 -7.82 -12.73
CA ALA A 167 41.78 -9.22 -12.96
C ALA A 167 42.52 -9.41 -14.29
N THR A 168 42.07 -8.77 -15.38
CA THR A 168 42.76 -8.86 -16.68
C THR A 168 44.16 -8.23 -16.62
N ALA A 169 44.33 -7.10 -15.93
CA ALA A 169 45.65 -6.52 -15.67
C ALA A 169 46.52 -7.43 -14.79
N SER A 170 45.94 -8.06 -13.77
CA SER A 170 46.66 -8.96 -12.85
C SER A 170 47.19 -10.21 -13.54
N VAL A 171 46.47 -10.75 -14.52
CA VAL A 171 46.95 -11.89 -15.32
C VAL A 171 48.22 -11.51 -16.10
N VAL A 172 48.28 -10.31 -16.69
CA VAL A 172 49.45 -9.82 -17.42
C VAL A 172 50.64 -9.61 -16.49
N VAL A 173 50.43 -8.93 -15.36
CA VAL A 173 51.47 -8.70 -14.34
C VAL A 173 51.95 -10.04 -13.76
N GLY A 174 51.02 -10.95 -13.48
CA GLY A 174 51.30 -12.28 -12.96
C GLY A 174 52.18 -13.08 -13.92
N ALA A 175 51.81 -13.15 -15.21
CA ALA A 175 52.59 -13.85 -16.24
C ALA A 175 54.02 -13.29 -16.37
N GLY A 176 54.18 -11.97 -16.22
CA GLY A 176 55.48 -11.30 -16.25
C GLY A 176 56.30 -11.40 -14.96
N GLY A 177 55.65 -11.63 -13.82
CA GLY A 177 56.29 -11.86 -12.52
C GLY A 177 56.69 -13.32 -12.27
N MET A 178 56.34 -14.24 -13.17
CA MET A 178 56.72 -15.65 -13.06
C MET A 178 58.19 -15.84 -13.45
N ASN A 179 58.92 -16.64 -12.67
CA ASN A 179 60.33 -16.99 -12.90
C ASN A 179 60.48 -18.09 -13.99
N VAL A 180 59.90 -17.87 -15.17
CA VAL A 180 60.05 -18.74 -16.35
C VAL A 180 60.88 -18.01 -17.41
N PRO A 181 61.88 -18.67 -18.04
CA PRO A 181 62.72 -18.03 -19.03
C PRO A 181 61.88 -17.67 -20.26
N LEU A 182 61.66 -16.37 -20.48
CA LEU A 182 61.01 -15.86 -21.68
C LEU A 182 61.94 -15.98 -22.90
N PRO A 183 61.42 -16.10 -24.13
CA PRO A 183 62.23 -16.21 -25.35
C PRO A 183 63.30 -15.11 -25.44
N ALA A 184 64.50 -15.47 -25.89
CA ALA A 184 65.71 -14.65 -25.81
C ALA A 184 65.55 -13.22 -26.39
N GLY A 185 65.82 -12.21 -25.54
CA GLY A 185 65.93 -10.79 -25.92
C GLY A 185 65.07 -9.83 -25.08
N ILE A 186 63.90 -10.27 -24.62
CA ILE A 186 62.94 -9.40 -23.92
C ILE A 186 63.33 -9.09 -22.46
N GLU A 187 64.10 -9.95 -21.79
CA GLU A 187 64.54 -9.68 -20.41
C GLU A 187 65.77 -8.76 -20.32
N GLN A 188 66.53 -8.63 -21.40
CA GLN A 188 67.78 -7.86 -21.43
C GLN A 188 67.58 -6.40 -21.88
N ASP A 189 66.39 -6.07 -22.40
CA ASP A 189 66.04 -4.72 -22.87
C ASP A 189 65.61 -3.79 -21.72
N PRO A 190 66.20 -2.58 -21.58
CA PRO A 190 65.84 -1.60 -20.54
C PRO A 190 64.36 -1.17 -20.52
N TYR A 191 63.65 -1.32 -21.65
CA TYR A 191 62.26 -0.87 -21.83
C TYR A 191 61.21 -1.98 -21.67
N ALA A 192 61.62 -3.24 -21.49
CA ALA A 192 60.70 -4.37 -21.45
C ALA A 192 59.70 -4.31 -20.28
N PHE A 193 60.17 -3.85 -19.11
CA PHE A 193 59.31 -3.61 -17.95
C PHE A 193 58.24 -2.55 -18.23
N VAL A 194 58.60 -1.47 -18.92
CA VAL A 194 57.66 -0.41 -19.30
C VAL A 194 56.63 -0.91 -20.30
N GLY A 195 57.06 -1.73 -21.28
CA GLY A 195 56.15 -2.36 -22.25
C GLY A 195 55.14 -3.30 -21.60
N MET A 196 55.56 -4.09 -20.62
CA MET A 196 54.69 -4.98 -19.85
C MET A 196 53.69 -4.22 -18.97
N LEU A 197 54.13 -3.13 -18.33
CA LEU A 197 53.25 -2.24 -17.57
C LEU A 197 52.20 -1.57 -18.46
N ALA A 198 52.59 -1.13 -19.65
CA ALA A 198 51.67 -0.58 -20.66
C ALA A 198 50.68 -1.64 -21.17
N LEU A 199 51.13 -2.88 -21.35
CA LEU A 199 50.26 -4.00 -21.75
C LEU A 199 49.26 -4.35 -20.64
N ALA A 200 49.69 -4.38 -19.37
CA ALA A 200 48.79 -4.62 -18.24
C ALA A 200 47.74 -3.51 -18.10
N PHE A 201 48.14 -2.25 -18.24
CA PHE A 201 47.22 -1.12 -18.17
C PHE A 201 46.21 -1.11 -19.33
N SER A 202 46.65 -1.42 -20.56
CA SER A 202 45.76 -1.53 -21.71
C SER A 202 44.80 -2.72 -21.61
N ALA A 203 45.26 -3.87 -21.11
CA ALA A 203 44.41 -5.03 -20.83
C ALA A 203 43.37 -4.75 -19.73
N GLY A 204 43.73 -3.99 -18.70
CA GLY A 204 42.80 -3.54 -17.66
C GLY A 204 41.75 -2.56 -18.18
N LEU A 205 42.18 -1.58 -19.00
CA LEU A 205 41.28 -0.64 -19.66
C LEU A 205 40.35 -1.31 -20.67
N ALA A 206 40.83 -2.32 -21.41
CA ALA A 206 39.98 -3.09 -22.31
C ALA A 206 38.93 -3.90 -21.53
N GLY A 207 39.35 -4.56 -20.45
CA GLY A 207 38.48 -5.36 -19.58
C GLY A 207 37.37 -4.54 -18.90
N ALA A 208 37.69 -3.35 -18.40
CA ALA A 208 36.69 -2.48 -17.76
C ALA A 208 35.96 -1.56 -18.76
N GLY A 209 36.66 -1.07 -19.79
CA GLY A 209 36.17 -0.05 -20.71
C GLY A 209 35.16 -0.58 -21.73
N MET A 210 35.36 -1.80 -22.25
CA MET A 210 34.44 -2.38 -23.25
C MET A 210 33.02 -2.58 -22.69
N PRO A 211 32.82 -3.14 -21.47
CA PRO A 211 31.48 -3.24 -20.86
C PRO A 211 30.85 -1.89 -20.53
N LEU A 212 31.65 -0.89 -20.09
CA LEU A 212 31.15 0.45 -19.75
C LEU A 212 30.63 1.21 -20.98
N LEU A 213 31.36 1.16 -22.09
CA LEU A 213 30.95 1.81 -23.34
C LEU A 213 29.71 1.15 -23.92
N TRP A 214 29.62 -0.18 -23.87
CA TRP A 214 28.44 -0.92 -24.28
C TRP A 214 27.20 -0.54 -23.46
N MET A 215 27.34 -0.47 -22.12
CA MET A 215 26.28 -0.02 -21.22
C MET A 215 25.85 1.44 -21.48
N ARG A 216 26.80 2.34 -21.79
CA ARG A 216 26.49 3.73 -22.14
C ARG A 216 25.65 3.83 -23.40
N ASN A 217 25.97 3.05 -24.42
CA ASN A 217 25.24 3.04 -25.69
C ASN A 217 23.83 2.44 -25.56
N LEU A 218 23.62 1.48 -24.65
CA LEU A 218 22.29 0.92 -24.35
C LEU A 218 21.35 1.91 -23.64
N ARG A 219 21.89 2.85 -22.85
CA ARG A 219 21.08 3.89 -22.19
C ARG A 219 20.61 5.02 -23.11
N LEU A 220 21.15 5.11 -24.33
CA LEU A 220 20.85 6.17 -25.31
C LEU A 220 19.84 5.74 -26.38
N LYS A 221 19.29 4.53 -26.28
CA LYS A 221 18.18 4.01 -27.10
C LYS A 221 16.97 3.79 -26.20
#